data_AF-A0A2W6ARX0-F1
#
_entry.id   AF-A0A2W6ARX0-F1
#
_cell.length_a   1.000
_cell.length_b   1.000
_cell.length_c   1.000
_cell.angle_alpha   90.00
_cell.angle_beta   90.00
_cell.angle_gamma   90.00
#
_symmetry.space_group_name_H-M   'P 1'
#
loop_
_entity.id
_entity.type
_entity.pdbx_description
1 polymer ?
#
loop_
_entity_poly.entity_id
_entity_poly.type
_entity_poly.pdbx_seq_one_letter_code
_entity_poly.pdbx_strand_id
1 'polypeptide(L)'
;MREQDFELVRGELLTELERLVVSEHAARHAGVLGERWSPPDAYRWIRYEDPDPIARLIEASRRLAAGWASAADRPAFAAMRSGFEAEEASRLDQALRLAGALGYAG
;
A
#
# COMPACT_ATOMS: atom_id res chain seq x y z
N MET A 1 -10.66 -25.83 -9.59
CA MET A 1 -9.40 -25.16 -10.02
C MET A 1 -9.54 -23.65 -9.93
N ARG A 2 -10.52 -23.01 -10.60
CA ARG A 2 -10.71 -21.53 -10.54
C ARG A 2 -10.84 -20.90 -9.15
N GLU A 3 -11.46 -21.57 -8.16
CA GLU A 3 -11.53 -21.02 -6.79
C GLU A 3 -10.15 -21.00 -6.12
N GLN A 4 -9.33 -22.02 -6.32
CA GLN A 4 -7.98 -22.09 -5.77
C GLN A 4 -7.07 -21.02 -6.38
N ASP A 5 -7.21 -20.78 -7.68
CA ASP A 5 -6.50 -19.73 -8.40
C ASP A 5 -6.93 -18.34 -7.88
N PHE A 6 -8.23 -18.12 -7.67
CA PHE A 6 -8.76 -16.87 -7.12
C PHE A 6 -8.26 -16.58 -5.70
N GLU A 7 -8.23 -17.58 -4.82
CA GLU A 7 -7.72 -17.43 -3.46
C GLU A 7 -6.22 -17.09 -3.45
N LEU A 8 -5.47 -17.65 -4.39
CA LEU A 8 -4.03 -17.39 -4.55
C LEU A 8 -3.79 -15.97 -5.09
N VAL A 9 -4.53 -15.54 -6.13
CA VAL A 9 -4.54 -14.15 -6.60
C VAL A 9 -4.84 -13.20 -5.44
N ARG A 10 -5.90 -13.49 -4.67
CA ARG A 10 -6.32 -12.65 -3.55
C ARG A 10 -5.23 -12.56 -2.48
N GLY A 11 -4.57 -13.67 -2.16
CA GLY A 11 -3.47 -13.70 -1.19
C GLY A 11 -2.24 -12.88 -1.64
N GLU A 12 -1.84 -13.01 -2.90
CA GLU A 12 -0.70 -12.26 -3.45
C GLU A 12 -1.00 -10.76 -3.57
N LEU A 13 -2.17 -10.38 -4.10
CA LEU A 13 -2.59 -8.98 -4.19
C LEU A 13 -2.73 -8.32 -2.83
N LEU A 14 -3.30 -9.03 -1.84
CA LEU A 14 -3.42 -8.52 -0.48
C LEU A 14 -2.03 -8.25 0.13
N THR A 15 -1.08 -9.13 -0.12
CA THR A 15 0.31 -8.98 0.33
C THR A 15 1.00 -7.77 -0.31
N GLU A 16 0.79 -7.54 -1.60
CA GLU A 16 1.37 -6.37 -2.28
C GLU A 16 0.74 -5.05 -1.84
N LEU A 17 -0.59 -5.04 -1.62
CA LEU A 17 -1.29 -3.88 -1.07
C LEU A 17 -0.82 -3.54 0.34
N GLU A 18 -0.62 -4.55 1.19
CA GLU A 18 -0.03 -4.38 2.52
C GLU A 18 1.35 -3.73 2.45
N ARG A 19 2.24 -4.26 1.62
CA ARG A 19 3.59 -3.71 1.44
C ARG A 19 3.55 -2.26 0.99
N LEU A 20 2.66 -1.92 0.06
CA LEU A 20 2.49 -0.56 -0.44
C LEU A 20 2.08 0.40 0.70
N VAL A 21 1.04 0.05 1.46
CA VAL A 21 0.53 0.87 2.57
C VAL A 21 1.59 1.04 3.68
N VAL A 22 2.33 -0.02 4.00
CA VAL A 22 3.41 0.03 5.00
C VAL A 22 4.57 0.90 4.52
N SER A 23 4.99 0.77 3.26
CA SER A 23 6.01 1.64 2.65
C SER A 23 5.60 3.11 2.66
N GLU A 24 4.34 3.40 2.31
CA GLU A 24 3.81 4.77 2.30
C GLU A 24 3.82 5.40 3.70
N HIS A 25 3.40 4.62 4.69
CA HIS A 25 3.40 5.04 6.08
C HIS A 25 4.81 5.33 6.58
N ALA A 26 5.79 4.49 6.21
CA ALA A 26 7.19 4.71 6.54
C ALA A 26 7.73 6.00 5.92
N ALA A 27 7.48 6.20 4.63
CA ALA A 27 7.90 7.38 3.88
C ALA A 27 7.36 8.66 4.51
N ARG A 28 6.08 8.68 4.87
CA ARG A 28 5.48 9.84 5.53
C ARG A 28 6.05 10.08 6.94
N HIS A 29 6.16 9.06 7.78
CA HIS A 29 6.65 9.25 9.16
C HIS A 29 8.13 9.61 9.21
N ALA A 30 8.99 8.81 8.60
CA ALA A 30 10.43 9.04 8.67
C ALA A 30 10.87 10.18 7.76
N GLY A 31 10.37 10.24 6.52
CA GLY A 31 10.86 11.16 5.50
C GLY A 31 10.20 12.53 5.49
N VAL A 32 8.92 12.62 5.88
CA VAL A 32 8.18 13.90 5.88
C VAL A 32 8.04 14.48 7.27
N LEU A 33 7.67 13.65 8.25
CA LEU A 33 7.46 14.07 9.64
C LEU A 33 8.74 14.07 10.48
N GLY A 34 9.78 13.34 10.07
CA GLY A 34 11.04 13.20 10.81
C GLY A 34 10.89 12.34 12.08
N GLU A 35 9.85 11.52 12.14
CA GLU A 35 9.53 10.67 13.29
C GLU A 35 10.25 9.32 13.20
N ARG A 36 10.55 8.74 14.36
CA ARG A 36 11.08 7.38 14.42
C ARG A 36 9.98 6.41 13.96
N TRP A 37 10.28 5.59 12.97
CA TRP A 37 9.34 4.63 12.41
C TRP A 37 9.83 3.19 12.56
N SER A 38 8.91 2.26 12.79
CA SER A 38 9.14 0.83 12.73
C SER A 38 7.96 0.08 12.08
N PRO A 39 8.17 -1.12 11.50
CA PRO A 39 7.08 -1.89 10.90
C PRO A 39 5.89 -2.17 11.86
N PRO A 40 6.10 -2.51 13.15
CA PRO A 40 5.01 -2.66 14.11
C PRO A 40 4.10 -1.44 14.25
N ASP A 41 4.63 -0.22 14.07
CA ASP A 41 3.82 1.00 14.16
C ASP A 41 2.83 1.08 13.01
N ALA A 42 3.24 0.71 11.80
CA ALA A 42 2.36 0.63 10.64
C ALA A 42 1.26 -0.41 10.84
N TYR A 43 1.60 -1.62 11.31
CA TYR A 43 0.61 -2.68 11.53
C TYR A 43 -0.44 -2.31 12.59
N ARG A 44 -0.01 -1.70 13.70
CA ARG A 44 -0.93 -1.17 14.72
C ARG A 44 -1.80 -0.04 14.18
N TRP A 45 -1.24 0.82 13.33
CA TRP A 45 -1.96 1.94 12.74
C TRP A 45 -3.00 1.51 11.69
N ILE A 46 -2.70 0.46 10.91
CA ILE A 46 -3.62 -0.18 9.95
C ILE A 46 -4.72 -0.96 10.69
N ARG A 47 -4.43 -1.48 11.90
CA ARG A 47 -5.32 -2.30 12.75
C ARG A 47 -5.62 -3.68 12.18
N TYR A 48 -4.57 -4.43 11.85
CA TYR A 48 -4.69 -5.81 11.35
C TYR A 48 -5.29 -6.84 12.32
N GLU A 49 -5.50 -6.45 13.58
CA GLU A 49 -6.29 -7.22 14.55
C GLU A 49 -7.80 -7.28 14.22
N ASP A 50 -8.25 -6.46 13.27
CA ASP A 50 -9.61 -6.47 12.72
C ASP A 50 -9.83 -7.66 11.75
N PRO A 51 -11.01 -8.33 11.78
CA PRO A 51 -11.29 -9.46 10.91
C PRO A 51 -11.41 -9.11 9.41
N ASP A 52 -11.51 -7.84 9.04
CA ASP A 52 -11.59 -7.38 7.64
C ASP A 52 -10.33 -6.60 7.22
N PRO A 53 -9.24 -7.30 6.83
CA PRO A 53 -7.97 -6.67 6.47
C PRO A 53 -8.07 -5.80 5.21
N ILE A 54 -9.00 -6.10 4.29
CA ILE A 54 -9.19 -5.32 3.07
C ILE A 54 -9.79 -3.96 3.42
N ALA A 55 -10.85 -3.93 4.25
CA ALA A 55 -11.43 -2.67 4.71
C ALA A 55 -10.41 -1.81 5.46
N ARG A 56 -9.53 -2.43 6.26
CA ARG A 56 -8.45 -1.73 6.96
C ARG A 56 -7.44 -1.11 6.00
N LEU A 57 -7.03 -1.81 4.97
CA LEU A 57 -6.12 -1.29 3.95
C LEU A 57 -6.71 -0.13 3.14
N ILE A 58 -8.00 -0.21 2.78
CA ILE A 58 -8.70 0.90 2.11
C ILE A 58 -8.72 2.14 3.00
N GLU A 59 -9.07 1.98 4.28
CA GLU A 59 -9.10 3.09 5.23
C GLU A 59 -7.70 3.68 5.47
N ALA A 60 -6.69 2.81 5.59
CA ALA A 60 -5.30 3.21 5.69
C ALA A 60 -4.86 4.06 4.47
N SER A 61 -5.15 3.61 3.25
CA SER A 61 -4.85 4.36 2.03
C SER A 61 -5.52 5.74 2.01
N ARG A 62 -6.80 5.84 2.41
CA ARG A 62 -7.51 7.14 2.51
C ARG A 62 -6.85 8.08 3.51
N ARG A 63 -6.46 7.57 4.68
CA ARG A 63 -5.78 8.35 5.73
C ARG A 63 -4.40 8.82 5.28
N LEU A 64 -3.67 8.00 4.52
CA LEU A 64 -2.39 8.38 3.93
C LEU A 64 -2.56 9.48 2.89
N ALA A 65 -3.54 9.36 1.98
CA ALA A 65 -3.85 10.39 0.98
C ALA A 65 -4.17 11.75 1.63
N ALA A 66 -5.01 11.76 2.68
CA ALA A 66 -5.29 12.97 3.44
C ALA A 66 -4.02 13.51 4.15
N GLY A 67 -3.20 12.61 4.68
CA GLY A 67 -1.93 12.94 5.32
C GLY A 67 -0.92 13.59 4.36
N TRP A 68 -0.85 13.13 3.11
CA TRP A 68 -0.02 13.73 2.07
C TRP A 68 -0.55 15.09 1.62
N ALA A 69 -1.86 15.23 1.44
CA ALA A 69 -2.48 16.52 1.11
C ALA A 69 -2.11 17.61 2.15
N SER A 70 -2.08 17.24 3.44
CA SER A 70 -1.67 18.15 4.52
C SER A 70 -0.16 18.47 4.56
N ALA A 71 0.67 17.70 3.84
CA ALA A 71 2.11 17.85 3.81
C ALA A 71 2.64 18.40 2.48
N ALA A 72 1.77 18.85 1.58
CA ALA A 72 2.12 19.29 0.23
C ALA A 72 3.17 20.42 0.20
N ASP A 73 3.16 21.29 1.21
CA ASP A 73 4.10 22.43 1.30
C ASP A 73 5.47 22.05 1.90
N ARG A 74 5.70 20.78 2.27
CA ARG A 74 6.99 20.38 2.86
C ARG A 74 8.08 20.24 1.79
N PRO A 75 9.33 20.67 2.06
CA PRO A 75 10.41 20.64 1.07
C PRO A 75 10.71 19.26 0.46
N ALA A 76 10.52 18.19 1.23
CA ALA A 76 10.77 16.81 0.78
C ALA A 76 9.56 16.18 0.04
N PHE A 77 8.39 16.84 0.04
CA PHE A 77 7.12 16.27 -0.44
C PHE A 77 7.21 15.76 -1.87
N ALA A 78 7.64 16.60 -2.81
CA ALA A 78 7.63 16.26 -4.25
C ALA A 78 8.49 15.03 -4.56
N ALA A 79 9.72 14.99 -4.04
CA ALA A 79 10.63 13.87 -4.27
C ALA A 79 10.09 12.55 -3.68
N MET A 80 9.52 12.61 -2.47
CA MET A 80 8.93 11.42 -1.84
C MET A 80 7.67 10.95 -2.54
N ARG A 81 6.79 11.89 -2.93
CA ARG A 81 5.53 11.56 -3.61
C ARG A 81 5.78 10.90 -4.97
N SER A 82 6.71 11.43 -5.77
CA SER A 82 7.08 10.81 -7.06
C SER A 82 7.72 9.44 -6.90
N GLY A 83 8.52 9.22 -5.85
CA GLY A 83 9.07 7.90 -5.54
C GLY A 83 7.96 6.88 -5.24
N PHE A 84 6.93 7.30 -4.51
CA PHE A 84 5.80 6.44 -4.19
C PHE A 84 4.89 6.16 -5.40
N GLU A 85 4.63 7.15 -6.24
CA GLU A 85 3.87 6.97 -7.49
C GLU A 85 4.54 5.96 -8.44
N ALA A 86 5.88 5.96 -8.49
CA ALA A 86 6.63 4.95 -9.23
C ALA A 86 6.49 3.55 -8.62
N GLU A 87 6.50 3.44 -7.29
CA GLU A 87 6.30 2.18 -6.56
C GLU A 87 4.88 1.62 -6.76
N GLU A 88 3.88 2.48 -6.71
CA GLU A 88 2.46 2.16 -6.97
C GLU A 88 2.28 1.66 -8.40
N ALA A 89 2.80 2.37 -9.39
CA ALA A 89 2.74 1.97 -10.79
C ALA A 89 3.41 0.61 -11.03
N SER A 90 4.58 0.37 -10.42
CA SER A 90 5.28 -0.91 -10.55
C SER A 90 4.51 -2.08 -9.94
N ARG A 91 3.79 -1.86 -8.83
CA ARG A 91 2.96 -2.90 -8.20
C ARG A 91 1.69 -3.16 -8.97
N LEU A 92 1.06 -2.11 -9.52
CA LEU A 92 -0.10 -2.27 -10.39
C LEU A 92 0.26 -3.10 -11.63
N ASP A 93 1.40 -2.84 -12.26
CA ASP A 93 1.92 -3.65 -13.36
C ASP A 93 2.13 -5.12 -12.97
N GLN A 94 2.71 -5.36 -11.79
CA GLN A 94 2.89 -6.73 -11.28
C GLN A 94 1.54 -7.43 -11.02
N ALA A 95 0.57 -6.74 -10.44
CA ALA A 95 -0.78 -7.28 -10.23
C ALA A 95 -1.49 -7.61 -11.54
N LEU A 96 -1.37 -6.75 -12.56
CA LEU A 96 -1.91 -7.00 -13.90
C LEU A 96 -1.23 -8.20 -14.57
N ARG A 97 0.09 -8.37 -14.40
CA ARG A 97 0.82 -9.56 -14.89
C ARG A 97 0.35 -10.85 -14.21
N LEU A 98 0.15 -10.84 -12.90
CA LEU A 98 -0.38 -11.99 -12.16
C LEU A 98 -1.80 -12.34 -12.61
N ALA A 99 -2.66 -11.32 -12.76
CA ALA A 99 -4.02 -11.51 -13.27
C ALA A 99 -4.00 -12.11 -14.69
N GLY A 100 -3.10 -11.66 -15.57
CA GLY A 100 -2.92 -12.21 -16.91
C GLY A 100 -2.42 -13.66 -16.91
N ALA A 101 -1.42 -13.99 -16.10
CA ALA A 101 -0.90 -15.35 -15.97
C ALA A 101 -1.96 -16.36 -15.48
N LEU A 102 -2.96 -15.87 -14.74
CA LEU A 102 -4.03 -16.67 -14.16
C LEU A 102 -5.33 -16.62 -15.01
N GLY A 103 -5.27 -15.99 -16.19
CA GLY A 103 -6.37 -15.99 -17.17
C GLY A 103 -7.51 -15.01 -16.86
N TYR A 104 -7.28 -14.01 -16.00
CA TYR A 104 -8.27 -12.98 -15.62
C TYR A 104 -8.19 -11.70 -16.47
N ALA A 105 -7.14 -11.51 -17.27
CA ALA A 105 -7.05 -10.41 -18.23
C ALA A 105 -7.51 -10.90 -19.63
N GLY A 106 -8.64 -10.38 -20.10
CA GLY A 106 -9.18 -10.58 -21.44
C GLY A 106 -9.38 -9.26 -22.16
#